data_AF-A0A3S1UY51-F1
#
_entry.id   AF-A0A3S1UY51-F1
#
_cell.length_a   1.000
_cell.length_b   1.000
_cell.length_c   1.000
_cell.angle_alpha   90.00
_cell.angle_beta   90.00
_cell.angle_gamma   90.00
#
_symmetry.space_group_name_H-M   'P 1'
#
loop_
_entity.id
_entity.type
_entity.pdbx_description
1 polymer ?
#
loop_
_entity_poly.entity_id
_entity_poly.type
_entity_poly.pdbx_seq_one_letter_code
_entity_poly.pdbx_strand_id
1 'polypeptide(L)' 'FTGRRPVFLGDDTSDENGFEAVNDAGGISIRVKPPAHTAARYGLADVVETLAWLRGQL' A
#
# COMPACT_ATOMS: atom_id res chain seq x y z
N PHE A 1 -9.91 12.76 7.24
CA PHE A 1 -10.70 11.61 7.74
C PHE A 1 -10.40 11.38 9.21
N THR A 2 -11.12 12.04 10.12
CA THR A 2 -10.86 11.93 11.57
C THR A 2 -11.11 10.51 12.06
N GLY A 3 -10.17 9.95 12.83
CA GLY A 3 -10.27 8.62 13.43
C GLY A 3 -10.13 7.43 12.47
N ARG A 4 -9.84 7.65 11.18
CA ARG A 4 -9.56 6.58 10.21
C ARG A 4 -8.06 6.35 10.12
N ARG A 5 -7.65 5.09 9.96
CA ARG A 5 -6.27 4.73 9.64
C ARG A 5 -6.06 4.83 8.12
N PRO A 6 -5.04 5.56 7.62
CA PRO A 6 -4.78 5.65 6.19
C PRO A 6 -4.26 4.32 5.63
N VAL A 7 -4.70 4.00 4.42
CA VAL A 7 -4.24 2.85 3.64
C VAL A 7 -3.92 3.35 2.24
N PHE A 8 -2.74 3.02 1.73
CA PHE A 8 -2.29 3.42 0.40
C PHE A 8 -1.69 2.23 -0.35
N LEU A 9 -2.13 2.04 -1.59
CA LEU A 9 -1.70 0.98 -2.50
C LEU A 9 -1.13 1.64 -3.76
N GLY A 10 0.05 1.22 -4.19
CA GLY A 10 0.73 1.75 -5.38
C GLY A 10 1.63 0.72 -6.03
N ASP A 11 2.01 0.90 -7.29
CA ASP A 11 2.78 -0.05 -8.10
C ASP A 11 4.00 0.55 -8.80
N ASP A 12 4.21 1.88 -8.76
CA ASP A 12 5.31 2.56 -9.45
C ASP A 12 6.17 3.45 -8.54
N THR A 13 7.34 3.90 -9.02
CA THR A 13 8.27 4.69 -8.19
C THR A 13 7.66 5.98 -7.63
N SER A 14 6.63 6.55 -8.27
CA SER A 14 6.00 7.78 -7.78
C SER A 14 5.21 7.56 -6.49
N ASP A 15 4.77 6.33 -6.24
CA ASP A 15 4.03 5.92 -5.04
C ASP A 15 4.89 5.88 -3.76
N GLU A 16 6.21 5.89 -3.88
CA GLU A 16 7.13 5.79 -2.73
C GLU A 16 6.95 6.94 -1.73
N ASN A 17 6.74 8.16 -2.23
CA ASN A 17 6.41 9.32 -1.39
C ASN A 17 5.09 9.11 -0.63
N GLY A 18 4.12 8.43 -1.26
CA GLY A 18 2.84 8.07 -0.64
C GLY A 18 3.03 7.03 0.47
N PHE A 19 3.88 6.03 0.25
CA PHE A 19 4.22 5.04 1.27
C PHE A 19 4.87 5.67 2.49
N GLU A 20 5.85 6.56 2.30
CA GLU A 20 6.51 7.29 3.39
C GLU A 20 5.50 8.11 4.20
N ALA A 21 4.65 8.90 3.53
CA ALA A 21 3.64 9.71 4.20
C ALA A 21 2.64 8.84 5.01
N VAL A 22 2.21 7.70 4.46
CA VAL A 22 1.32 6.77 5.17
C VAL A 22 2.05 6.08 6.34
N ASN A 23 3.32 5.75 6.18
CA ASN A 23 4.14 5.14 7.22
C ASN A 23 4.32 6.08 8.43
N ASP A 24 4.60 7.36 8.18
CA ASP A 24 4.74 8.42 9.19
C ASP A 24 3.41 8.68 9.91
N ALA A 25 2.29 8.56 9.20
CA ALA A 25 0.95 8.66 9.78
C ALA A 25 0.49 7.38 10.53
N GLY A 26 1.36 6.37 10.68
CA GLY A 26 1.01 5.11 11.34
C GLY A 26 0.00 4.24 10.57
N GLY A 27 -0.07 4.42 9.26
CA GLY A 27 -0.98 3.70 8.37
C GLY A 27 -0.42 2.42 7.76
N ILE A 28 -1.08 1.97 6.70
CA ILE A 28 -0.75 0.75 5.93
C ILE A 28 -0.36 1.15 4.51
N SER A 29 0.89 0.93 4.16
CA SER A 29 1.43 1.10 2.80
C SER A 29 1.64 -0.27 2.15
N ILE A 30 1.13 -0.45 0.93
CA ILE A 30 1.20 -1.72 0.22
C ILE A 30 1.73 -1.50 -1.20
N ARG A 31 2.80 -2.22 -1.54
CA ARG A 31 3.37 -2.24 -2.88
C ARG A 31 2.79 -3.37 -3.71
N VAL A 32 2.14 -3.04 -4.83
CA VAL A 32 1.75 -4.03 -5.84
C VAL A 32 2.96 -4.30 -6.74
N LYS A 33 3.25 -5.57 -7.01
CA LYS A 33 4.46 -6.02 -7.73
C LYS A 33 5.74 -5.44 -7.10
N PRO A 34 6.08 -5.83 -5.86
CA PRO A 34 7.19 -5.22 -5.13
C PRO A 34 8.53 -5.38 -5.86
N PRO A 35 9.27 -4.27 -6.08
CA PRO A 35 10.66 -4.32 -6.52
C PRO A 35 11.58 -4.70 -5.35
N ALA A 36 12.88 -4.79 -5.59
CA ALA A 36 13.88 -5.08 -4.55
C ALA A 36 13.90 -4.03 -3.42
N HIS A 37 13.50 -2.79 -3.71
CA HIS A 37 13.49 -1.68 -2.75
C HIS A 37 12.18 -0.90 -2.83
N THR A 38 11.47 -0.81 -1.71
CA THR A 38 10.26 0.00 -1.53
C THR A 38 10.12 0.39 -0.06
N ALA A 39 9.56 1.57 0.20
CA ALA A 39 9.18 2.04 1.52
C ALA A 39 7.86 1.42 2.00
N ALA A 40 7.10 0.75 1.12
CA ALA A 40 5.89 0.05 1.53
C ALA A 40 6.19 -1.05 2.56
N ARG A 41 5.37 -1.14 3.61
CA ARG A 41 5.53 -2.15 4.68
C ARG A 41 5.01 -3.53 4.29
N TYR A 42 4.13 -3.58 3.30
CA TYR A 42 3.53 -4.81 2.80
C TYR A 42 3.64 -4.88 1.27
N GLY A 43 3.53 -6.09 0.73
CA GLY A 43 3.57 -6.33 -0.71
C GLY A 43 2.44 -7.24 -1.15
N LEU A 44 1.93 -7.01 -2.36
CA LEU A 44 1.03 -7.89 -3.09
C LEU A 44 1.67 -8.19 -4.44
N ALA A 45 1.67 -9.46 -4.82
CA ALA A 45 2.37 -9.94 -6.00
C ALA A 45 1.86 -9.29 -7.30
N ASP A 46 0.55 -9.07 -7.41
CA ASP A 46 -0.08 -8.50 -8.60
C ASP A 46 -1.46 -7.87 -8.34
N VAL A 47 -2.10 -7.44 -9.42
CA VAL A 47 -3.44 -6.83 -9.40
C VAL A 47 -4.53 -7.84 -9.03
N VAL A 48 -4.36 -9.12 -9.38
CA VAL A 48 -5.34 -10.17 -9.06
C VAL A 48 -5.38 -10.38 -7.55
N GLU A 49 -4.21 -10.50 -6.91
CA GLU A 49 -4.10 -10.60 -5.46
C GLU A 49 -4.64 -9.34 -4.77
N THR A 50 -4.38 -8.15 -5.34
CA THR A 50 -4.92 -6.88 -4.84
C THR A 50 -6.45 -6.85 -4.84
N LEU A 51 -7.07 -7.28 -5.94
CA LEU A 51 -8.54 -7.35 -6.03
C LEU A 51 -9.12 -8.40 -5.09
N ALA A 52 -8.44 -9.55 -4.92
CA ALA A 52 -8.86 -10.56 -3.95
C ALA A 52 -8.80 -10.03 -2.51
N TRP A 53 -7.71 -9.33 -2.16
CA TRP A 53 -7.53 -8.70 -0.85
C TRP A 53 -8.62 -7.66 -0.57
N LEU A 54 -8.90 -6.75 -1.53
CA LEU A 54 -9.95 -5.74 -1.40
C LEU A 54 -11.33 -6.33 -1.19
N ARG A 55 -11.68 -7.40 -1.91
CA ARG A 55 -12.97 -8.09 -1.76
C ARG A 55 -13.15 -8.70 -0.37
N GLY A 56 -12.07 -9.10 0.30
CA GLY A 56 -12.11 -9.59 1.67
C GLY A 56 -12.30 -8.50 2.74
N GLN A 57 -12.27 -7.21 2.37
CA GLN A 57 -12.47 -6.08 3.29
C GLN A 57 -13.87 -5.46 3.21
N LEU A 58 -14.69 -5.88 2.23
CA LEU A 58 -16.09 -5.47 2.06
C LEU A 58 -17.03 -6.47 2.75
#